data_AF-A0A362XFZ8-F1
#
_entry.id   AF-A0A362XFZ8-F1
#
_cell.length_a   1.000
_cell.length_b   1.000
_cell.length_c   1.000
_cell.angle_alpha   90.00
_cell.angle_beta   90.00
_cell.angle_gamma   90.00
#
_symmetry.space_group_name_H-M   'P 1'
#
loop_
_entity.id
_entity.type
_entity.pdbx_description
1 polymer ?
#
loop_
_entity_poly.entity_id
_entity_poly.type
_entity_poly.pdbx_seq_one_letter_code
_entity_poly.pdbx_strand_id
1 'polypeptide(L)'
;MKRGILYLILFILPFVIVVIVNESVRPTIEKEGFEFRGVQTINPKSTSLYKCSWNCYFETTKHCKAYHTTFLKPYFKHIDPIYFGIIKSMHSGNSYQLMNVIFLVVLIPLIIFFLLFRSIEMSYKIKALKKNV
;
A
#
# COMPACT_ATOMS: atom_id res chain seq x y z
N MET A 1 -21.32 -7.67 -18.92
CA MET A 1 -20.40 -6.51 -18.84
C MET A 1 -19.35 -6.64 -19.96
N LYS A 2 -19.17 -5.63 -20.82
CA LYS A 2 -18.03 -5.65 -21.77
C LYS A 2 -16.75 -5.81 -20.94
N ARG A 3 -15.85 -6.74 -21.30
CA ARG A 3 -14.67 -7.09 -20.48
C ARG A 3 -13.83 -5.86 -20.08
N GLY A 4 -13.77 -4.85 -20.95
CA GLY A 4 -13.12 -3.57 -20.64
C GLY A 4 -13.71 -2.83 -19.43
N ILE A 5 -15.02 -2.88 -19.23
CA ILE A 5 -15.68 -2.25 -18.06
C ILE A 5 -15.27 -2.98 -16.76
N LEU A 6 -15.16 -4.31 -16.80
CA LEU A 6 -14.70 -5.08 -15.63
C LEU A 6 -13.29 -4.68 -15.24
N TYR A 7 -12.39 -4.60 -16.22
CA TYR A 7 -11.00 -4.23 -15.96
C TYR A 7 -10.88 -2.79 -15.49
N LEU A 8 -11.64 -1.87 -16.07
CA LEU A 8 -11.67 -0.48 -15.61
C LEU A 8 -12.14 -0.36 -14.15
N ILE A 9 -13.20 -1.08 -13.78
CA ILE A 9 -13.70 -1.12 -12.39
C ILE A 9 -12.63 -1.69 -11.46
N LEU A 10 -12.03 -2.83 -11.81
CA LEU A 10 -10.99 -3.46 -10.98
C LEU A 10 -9.76 -2.57 -10.80
N PHE A 11 -9.44 -1.74 -11.79
CA PHE A 11 -8.34 -0.78 -11.70
C PHE A 11 -8.69 0.42 -10.80
N ILE A 12 -9.89 0.99 -10.95
CA ILE A 12 -10.29 2.23 -10.25
C ILE A 12 -10.74 1.95 -8.81
N LEU A 13 -11.36 0.81 -8.56
CA LEU A 13 -12.00 0.48 -7.28
C LEU A 13 -11.08 0.64 -6.06
N PRO A 14 -9.82 0.16 -6.07
CA PRO A 14 -8.92 0.34 -4.93
C PRO A 14 -8.66 1.81 -4.58
N PHE A 15 -8.52 2.67 -5.60
CA PHE A 15 -8.30 4.11 -5.40
C PHE A 15 -9.52 4.77 -4.77
N VAL A 16 -10.72 4.44 -5.26
CA VAL A 16 -11.98 4.96 -4.72
C VAL A 16 -12.14 4.54 -3.26
N ILE A 17 -11.84 3.28 -2.91
CA ILE A 17 -11.90 2.79 -1.52
C ILE A 17 -10.96 3.59 -0.62
N VAL A 18 -9.72 3.83 -1.05
CA VAL A 18 -8.75 4.61 -0.26
C VAL A 18 -9.25 6.04 -0.01
N VAL A 19 -9.80 6.69 -1.03
CA VAL A 19 -10.37 8.04 -0.90
C VAL A 19 -11.55 8.04 0.06
N ILE A 20 -12.50 7.12 -0.08
CA ILE A 20 -13.68 7.02 0.80
C ILE A 20 -13.26 6.80 2.25
N VAL A 21 -12.30 5.92 2.51
CA VAL A 21 -11.81 5.66 3.87
C VAL A 21 -11.15 6.90 4.45
N ASN A 22 -10.28 7.56 3.69
CA ASN A 22 -9.59 8.77 4.16
C ASN A 22 -10.57 9.90 4.47
N GLU A 23 -11.54 10.16 3.59
CA GLU A 23 -12.52 11.23 3.77
C GLU A 23 -13.54 10.92 4.86
N SER A 24 -13.93 9.65 5.06
CA SER A 24 -14.85 9.28 6.14
C SER A 24 -14.21 9.37 7.53
N VAL A 25 -12.89 9.15 7.64
CA VAL A 25 -12.15 9.26 8.91
C VAL A 25 -11.75 10.71 9.21
N ARG A 26 -11.58 11.56 8.19
CA ARG A 26 -11.10 12.95 8.33
C ARG A 26 -11.81 13.78 9.41
N PRO A 27 -13.15 13.74 9.57
CA PRO A 27 -13.85 14.53 10.58
C PRO A 27 -13.61 14.07 12.03
N THR A 28 -13.11 12.84 12.23
CA THR A 28 -12.91 12.24 13.56
C THR A 28 -11.57 12.59 14.20
N ILE A 29 -10.76 13.41 13.53
CA ILE A 29 -9.40 13.75 13.96
C ILE A 29 -9.45 14.94 14.91
N GLU A 30 -9.42 14.67 16.22
CA GLU A 30 -9.51 15.70 17.28
C GLU A 30 -8.17 16.37 17.62
N LYS A 31 -7.03 15.79 17.24
CA LYS A 31 -5.69 16.29 17.61
C LYS A 31 -5.02 17.01 16.46
N GLU A 32 -4.35 18.12 16.75
CA GLU A 32 -3.55 18.85 15.77
C GLU A 32 -2.50 17.93 15.12
N GLY A 33 -2.51 17.95 13.80
CA GLY A 33 -1.57 17.23 12.96
C GLY A 33 -0.12 17.63 13.18
N PHE A 34 0.82 16.77 12.81
CA PHE A 34 2.22 17.17 12.69
C PHE A 34 2.44 17.96 11.39
N GLU A 35 3.19 19.06 11.44
CA GLU A 35 3.62 19.75 10.23
C GLU A 35 4.81 19.02 9.59
N PHE A 36 4.62 18.54 8.36
CA PHE A 36 5.68 17.91 7.59
C PHE A 36 5.80 18.60 6.24
N ARG A 37 6.95 19.27 6.02
CA ARG A 37 7.26 20.00 4.77
C ARG A 37 6.20 21.05 4.41
N GLY A 38 5.73 21.82 5.39
CA GLY A 38 4.73 22.87 5.20
C GLY A 38 3.29 22.37 5.04
N VAL A 39 3.04 21.06 5.19
CA VAL A 39 1.68 20.49 5.12
C VAL A 39 1.30 19.94 6.50
N GLN A 40 0.14 20.36 7.01
CA GLN A 40 -0.42 19.79 8.22
C GLN A 40 -0.97 18.41 7.92
N THR A 41 -0.43 17.40 8.61
CA THR A 41 -0.78 16.00 8.36
C THR A 41 -1.95 15.54 9.22
N ILE A 42 -2.61 14.45 8.83
CA ILE A 42 -3.73 13.88 9.59
C ILE A 42 -3.29 13.30 10.94
N ASN A 43 -2.10 12.69 11.00
CA ASN A 43 -1.61 12.01 12.19
C ASN A 43 -0.60 12.87 12.95
N PRO A 44 -0.49 12.75 14.28
CA PRO A 44 0.55 13.42 15.04
C PRO A 44 1.92 12.74 14.81
N LYS A 45 2.99 13.36 15.31
CA LYS A 45 4.33 12.73 15.40
C LYS A 45 4.53 11.94 16.69
N SER A 46 3.72 12.19 17.73
CA SER A 46 3.86 11.50 19.02
C SER A 46 3.64 9.99 18.90
N THR A 47 4.36 9.22 19.69
CA THR A 47 4.20 7.76 19.77
C THR A 47 2.88 7.40 20.46
N SER A 48 2.20 6.37 19.97
CA SER A 48 1.02 5.79 20.63
C SER A 48 1.12 4.27 20.61
N LEU A 49 0.70 3.62 21.70
CA LEU A 49 0.61 2.16 21.78
C LEU A 49 -0.58 1.59 21.00
N TYR A 50 -1.58 2.44 20.69
CA TYR A 50 -2.85 2.00 20.10
C TYR A 50 -3.00 2.33 18.62
N LYS A 51 -2.27 3.35 18.13
CA LYS A 51 -2.31 3.76 16.74
C LYS A 51 -0.95 4.13 16.18
N CYS A 52 -0.79 3.96 14.87
CA CYS A 52 0.37 4.46 14.13
C CYS A 52 0.37 5.98 14.11
N SER A 53 1.58 6.55 14.04
CA SER A 53 1.82 7.97 13.92
C SER A 53 2.99 8.22 12.97
N TRP A 54 3.31 9.48 12.68
CA TRP A 54 4.50 9.80 11.87
C TRP A 54 5.80 9.31 12.50
N ASN A 55 5.83 8.97 13.80
CA ASN A 55 6.99 8.31 14.37
C ASN A 55 7.31 6.99 13.63
N CYS A 56 6.31 6.26 13.15
CA CYS A 56 6.52 5.02 12.40
C CYS A 56 7.19 5.21 11.04
N TYR A 57 7.00 6.38 10.44
CA TYR A 57 7.67 6.77 9.21
C TYR A 57 9.16 7.06 9.48
N PHE A 58 9.49 7.74 10.59
CA PHE A 58 10.87 8.07 10.93
C PHE A 58 11.63 6.91 11.59
N GLU A 59 10.96 6.10 12.41
CA GLU A 59 11.54 5.04 13.21
C GLU A 59 10.63 3.80 13.25
N THR A 60 10.82 2.92 12.27
CA THR A 60 10.00 1.72 12.11
C THR A 60 10.36 0.62 13.12
N THR A 61 11.62 0.51 13.53
CA THR A 61 12.16 -0.69 14.21
C THR A 61 11.87 -0.78 15.70
N LYS A 62 11.86 0.34 16.43
CA LYS A 62 11.70 0.32 17.90
C LYS A 62 10.25 0.30 18.34
N HIS A 63 9.48 1.32 17.97
CA HIS A 63 8.11 1.47 18.44
C HIS A 63 7.12 0.71 17.56
N CYS A 64 7.19 0.90 16.25
CA CYS A 64 6.11 0.47 15.36
C CYS A 64 6.16 -1.03 15.06
N LYS A 65 7.35 -1.60 14.93
CA LYS A 65 7.49 -3.06 14.89
C LYS A 65 7.18 -3.75 16.23
N ALA A 66 7.36 -3.07 17.36
CA ALA A 66 7.02 -3.66 18.65
C ALA A 66 5.49 -3.71 18.89
N TYR A 67 4.76 -2.66 18.51
CA TYR A 67 3.35 -2.50 18.92
C TYR A 67 2.32 -2.58 17.77
N HIS A 68 2.70 -2.29 16.53
CA HIS A 68 1.75 -2.09 15.42
C HIS A 68 1.80 -3.15 14.31
N THR A 69 2.50 -4.26 14.53
CA THR A 69 2.79 -5.26 13.48
C THR A 69 2.60 -6.70 13.97
N THR A 70 1.53 -6.92 14.75
CA THR A 70 1.22 -8.18 15.43
C THR A 70 1.31 -9.40 14.52
N PHE A 71 0.72 -9.35 13.33
CA PHE A 71 0.71 -10.48 12.39
C PHE A 71 2.05 -10.74 11.70
N LEU A 72 2.90 -9.73 11.55
CA LEU A 72 4.14 -9.82 10.78
C LEU A 72 5.35 -10.22 11.65
N LYS A 73 5.23 -10.10 12.98
CA LYS A 73 6.30 -10.41 13.94
C LYS A 73 7.01 -11.74 13.69
N PRO A 74 6.31 -12.87 13.46
CA PRO A 74 6.97 -14.17 13.23
C PRO A 74 7.84 -14.20 11.96
N TYR A 75 7.55 -13.33 11.00
CA TYR A 75 8.13 -13.34 9.66
C TYR A 75 9.21 -12.28 9.44
N PHE A 76 9.50 -11.43 10.43
CA PHE A 76 10.48 -10.35 10.29
C PHE A 76 11.86 -10.82 9.83
N LYS A 77 12.31 -12.00 10.25
CA LYS A 77 13.58 -12.58 9.79
C LYS A 77 13.67 -12.68 8.26
N HIS A 78 12.54 -12.92 7.59
CA HIS A 78 12.47 -13.07 6.14
C HIS A 78 12.07 -11.77 5.43
N ILE A 79 11.19 -10.97 6.06
CA ILE A 79 10.68 -9.74 5.47
C ILE A 79 11.70 -8.60 5.57
N ASP A 80 12.39 -8.46 6.71
CA ASP A 80 13.27 -7.33 6.96
C ASP A 80 14.41 -7.19 5.94
N PRO A 81 15.13 -8.27 5.56
CA PRO A 81 16.21 -8.14 4.58
C PRO A 81 15.70 -7.63 3.23
N ILE A 82 14.51 -8.08 2.81
CA ILE A 82 13.88 -7.67 1.56
C ILE A 82 13.40 -6.22 1.68
N TYR A 83 12.64 -5.91 2.73
CA TYR A 83 12.05 -4.59 2.96
C TYR A 83 13.12 -3.50 3.09
N PHE A 84 14.10 -3.69 3.98
CA PHE A 84 15.18 -2.71 4.16
C PHE A 84 16.17 -2.72 3.00
N GLY A 85 16.31 -3.83 2.27
CA GLY A 85 17.07 -3.90 1.02
C GLY A 85 16.48 -3.00 -0.08
N ILE A 86 15.15 -3.05 -0.25
CA ILE A 86 14.43 -2.16 -1.19
C ILE A 86 14.60 -0.70 -0.75
N ILE A 87 14.40 -0.39 0.54
CA ILE A 87 14.59 0.98 1.07
C ILE A 87 16.01 1.48 0.81
N LYS A 88 17.03 0.68 1.14
CA LYS A 88 18.43 1.05 0.91
C LYS A 88 18.71 1.31 -0.57
N SER A 89 18.14 0.49 -1.46
CA SER A 89 18.27 0.66 -2.90
C SER A 89 17.61 1.96 -3.38
N MET A 90 16.41 2.29 -2.87
CA MET A 90 15.74 3.56 -3.19
C MET A 90 16.51 4.78 -2.68
N HIS A 91 17.17 4.68 -1.51
CA HIS A 91 18.03 5.74 -0.98
C HIS A 91 19.33 5.94 -1.78
N SER A 92 19.79 4.92 -2.52
CA SER A 92 20.97 5.03 -3.38
C SER A 92 20.70 5.77 -4.71
N GLY A 93 19.44 5.98 -5.08
CA GLY A 93 19.06 6.79 -6.23
C GLY A 93 19.00 8.29 -5.91
N ASN A 94 19.30 9.14 -6.89
CA ASN A 94 19.32 10.61 -6.73
C ASN A 94 17.97 11.24 -6.30
N SER A 95 16.86 10.50 -6.29
CA SER A 95 15.57 10.99 -5.78
C SER A 95 14.71 9.86 -5.19
N TYR A 96 14.77 9.71 -3.86
CA TYR A 96 13.93 8.77 -3.10
C TYR A 96 12.43 8.97 -3.35
N GLN A 97 11.99 10.23 -3.49
CA GLN A 97 10.58 10.55 -3.75
C GLN A 97 10.14 10.05 -5.12
N LEU A 98 10.96 10.27 -6.15
CA LEU A 98 10.67 9.82 -7.50
C LEU A 98 10.63 8.29 -7.57
N MET A 99 11.56 7.61 -6.92
CA MET A 99 11.59 6.15 -6.88
C MET A 99 10.34 5.57 -6.21
N ASN A 100 9.87 6.16 -5.12
CA ASN A 100 8.61 5.73 -4.49
C ASN A 100 7.41 5.89 -5.44
N VAL A 101 7.33 6.99 -6.19
CA VAL A 101 6.24 7.17 -7.17
C VAL A 101 6.33 6.12 -8.28
N ILE A 102 7.52 5.93 -8.87
CA ILE A 102 7.71 4.98 -9.97
C ILE A 102 7.39 3.54 -9.51
N PHE A 103 7.95 3.10 -8.38
CA PHE A 103 7.78 1.72 -7.94
C PHE A 103 6.42 1.46 -7.30
N LEU A 104 6.00 2.27 -6.33
CA LEU A 104 4.82 1.99 -5.50
C LEU A 104 3.51 2.47 -6.13
N VAL A 105 3.53 3.56 -6.89
CA VAL A 105 2.31 4.16 -7.47
C VAL A 105 2.06 3.66 -8.89
N VAL A 106 3.14 3.41 -9.66
CA VAL A 106 3.01 3.02 -11.07
C VAL A 106 3.31 1.54 -11.28
N LEU A 107 4.54 1.10 -11.03
CA LEU A 107 5.01 -0.23 -11.44
C LEU A 107 4.26 -1.36 -10.73
N ILE A 108 4.20 -1.34 -9.40
CA ILE A 108 3.55 -2.41 -8.63
C ILE A 108 2.05 -2.51 -8.96
N PRO A 109 1.26 -1.42 -8.96
CA PRO A 109 -0.15 -1.48 -9.35
C PRO A 109 -0.36 -2.01 -10.77
N LEU A 110 0.48 -1.62 -11.74
CA LEU A 110 0.40 -2.15 -13.11
C LEU A 110 0.72 -3.64 -13.18
N ILE A 111 1.73 -4.12 -12.43
CA ILE A 111 2.06 -5.55 -12.36
C ILE A 111 0.89 -6.33 -11.77
N ILE A 112 0.32 -5.87 -10.64
CA ILE A 112 -0.83 -6.52 -10.00
C ILE A 112 -2.01 -6.56 -10.97
N PHE A 113 -2.28 -5.45 -11.65
CA PHE A 113 -3.37 -5.36 -12.62
C PHE A 113 -3.19 -6.30 -13.81
N PHE A 114 -1.96 -6.37 -14.36
CA PHE A 114 -1.62 -7.29 -15.43
C PHE A 114 -1.82 -8.75 -15.00
N LEU A 115 -1.33 -9.13 -13.81
CA LEU A 115 -1.50 -10.48 -13.28
C LEU A 115 -2.97 -10.83 -13.05
N LEU A 116 -3.77 -9.87 -12.54
CA LEU A 116 -5.20 -10.03 -12.34
C LEU A 116 -5.93 -10.25 -13.67
N PHE A 117 -5.62 -9.45 -14.69
CA PHE A 117 -6.16 -9.62 -16.04
C PHE A 117 -5.88 -11.02 -16.58
N ARG A 118 -4.63 -11.49 -16.47
CA ARG A 118 -4.23 -12.82 -16.95
C ARG A 118 -4.94 -13.93 -16.19
N SER A 119 -5.10 -13.79 -14.87
CA SER A 119 -5.83 -14.74 -14.03
C SER A 119 -7.30 -14.87 -14.44
N ILE A 120 -7.96 -13.74 -14.71
CA ILE A 120 -9.36 -13.72 -15.18
C ILE A 120 -9.49 -14.37 -16.57
N GLU A 121 -8.59 -14.03 -17.50
CA GLU A 121 -8.58 -14.60 -18.85
C GLU A 121 -8.42 -16.14 -18.80
N MET A 122 -7.49 -16.61 -17.97
CA MET A 122 -7.24 -18.03 -17.78
C MET A 122 -8.44 -18.74 -17.15
N SER A 123 -9.10 -18.11 -16.18
CA SER A 123 -10.34 -18.62 -15.57
C SER A 123 -11.46 -18.78 -16.60
N TYR A 124 -11.60 -17.86 -17.55
CA TYR A 124 -12.56 -18.00 -18.64
C TYR A 124 -12.21 -19.16 -19.59
N LYS A 125 -10.94 -19.33 -19.95
CA LYS A 125 -10.47 -20.45 -20.79
C LYS A 125 -10.77 -21.79 -20.13
N ILE A 126 -10.48 -21.93 -18.83
CA ILE A 126 -10.77 -23.14 -18.05
C ILE A 126 -12.27 -23.45 -18.05
N LYS A 127 -13.12 -22.44 -17.83
CA LYS A 127 -14.58 -22.62 -17.88
C LYS A 127 -15.09 -23.05 -19.25
N ALA A 128 -14.53 -22.50 -20.32
CA ALA A 128 -14.89 -22.88 -21.69
C ALA A 128 -14.50 -24.34 -21.99
N LEU A 129 -13.30 -24.76 -21.58
CA LEU A 129 -12.85 -26.15 -21.72
C LEU A 129 -13.74 -27.13 -20.95
N LYS A 130 -14.10 -26.81 -19.70
CA LYS A 130 -15.00 -27.64 -18.88
C LYS A 130 -16.43 -27.75 -19.41
N LYS A 131 -16.87 -26.83 -20.27
CA LYS A 131 -18.22 -26.86 -20.88
C LYS A 131 -18.24 -27.71 -22.14
N ASN A 132 -17.08 -27.93 -22.76
CA ASN A 132 -16.91 -28.72 -23.99
C ASN A 132 -16.47 -30.17 -23.70
N VAL A 133 -16.40 -30.55 -22.43
CA VAL A 133 -16.24 -31.92 -21.92
C VAL A 133 -17.55 -32.28 -21.23
#